data_AF-A0AAU5H2G4-F1
#
_entry.id   AF-A0AAU5H2G4-F1
#
_cell.length_a   1.000
_cell.length_b   1.000
_cell.length_c   1.000
_cell.angle_alpha   90.00
_cell.angle_beta   90.00
_cell.angle_gamma   90.00
#
_symmetry.space_group_name_H-M   'P 1'
#
loop_
_entity.id
_entity.type
_entity.pdbx_description
1 polymer ?
#
loop_
_entity_poly.entity_id
_entity_poly.type
_entity_poly.pdbx_seq_one_letter_code
_entity_poly.pdbx_strand_id
1 'polypeptide(L)'
;MSFDETLATFWAEGDHGVQPPLTDEAVREAEGVLGVPLPSALLDLLRVQNGGVVADGHDAFPTSQPTSWSHDHVPFDALMGIGRRERTMSLLDTPYLVKEWGLPSQIVLLSGDGHCWIGLDYRGCGPDGDPSVTWFDAELDTELPLAGDFRTFVEKLTAGRAFA
;
A
#
# COMPACT_ATOMS: atom_id res chain seq x y z
N MET A 1 17.33 -0.88 -10.81
CA MET A 1 17.43 -0.10 -9.57
C MET A 1 17.59 -1.10 -8.43
N SER A 2 18.49 -0.87 -7.48
CA SER A 2 18.51 -1.68 -6.26
C SER A 2 17.34 -1.29 -5.35
N PHE A 3 16.99 -2.17 -4.41
CA PHE A 3 15.99 -1.84 -3.40
C PHE A 3 16.43 -0.63 -2.55
N ASP A 4 17.72 -0.51 -2.22
CA ASP A 4 18.28 0.63 -1.48
C ASP A 4 18.10 1.97 -2.22
N GLU A 5 18.30 1.99 -3.55
CA GLU A 5 18.03 3.18 -4.36
C GLU A 5 16.54 3.55 -4.35
N THR A 6 15.67 2.54 -4.30
CA THR A 6 14.22 2.74 -4.23
C THR A 6 13.85 3.34 -2.87
N LEU A 7 14.34 2.78 -1.76
CA LEU A 7 14.15 3.32 -0.41
C LEU A 7 14.56 4.80 -0.31
N ALA A 8 15.66 5.18 -0.95
CA ALA A 8 16.19 6.54 -0.92
C ALA A 8 15.39 7.56 -1.75
N THR A 9 14.57 7.11 -2.71
CA THR A 9 13.87 7.98 -3.67
C THR A 9 12.34 7.84 -3.63
N PHE A 10 11.82 6.94 -2.78
CA PHE A 10 10.39 6.60 -2.75
C PHE A 10 9.50 7.71 -2.20
N TRP A 11 9.96 8.46 -1.19
CA TRP A 11 9.15 9.46 -0.50
C TRP A 11 9.27 10.85 -1.14
N ALA A 12 8.13 11.53 -1.31
CA ALA A 12 8.11 12.94 -1.68
C ALA A 12 8.51 13.81 -0.47
N GLU A 13 8.93 15.06 -0.73
CA GLU A 13 9.16 16.03 0.32
C GLU A 13 7.82 16.47 0.96
N GLY A 14 7.72 16.39 2.29
CA GLY A 14 6.56 16.88 3.05
C GLY A 14 6.22 16.03 4.27
N ASP A 15 5.21 16.46 5.03
CA ASP A 15 4.73 15.75 6.23
C ASP A 15 3.26 15.32 6.14
N HIS A 16 2.63 15.53 4.98
CA HIS A 16 1.25 15.14 4.73
C HIS A 16 1.12 13.61 4.72
N GLY A 17 0.22 13.07 5.54
CA GLY A 17 0.05 11.63 5.69
C GLY A 17 1.11 10.93 6.55
N VAL A 18 2.15 11.64 6.99
CA VAL A 18 3.26 11.07 7.77
C VAL A 18 2.83 10.81 9.22
N GLN A 19 2.98 9.57 9.68
CA GLN A 19 2.77 9.14 11.07
C GLN A 19 4.04 9.35 11.91
N PRO A 20 3.98 9.25 13.25
CA PRO A 20 5.18 9.27 14.09
C PRO A 20 6.21 8.23 13.65
N PRO A 21 7.52 8.43 13.91
CA PRO A 21 8.56 7.47 13.52
C PRO A 21 8.23 6.04 13.93
N LEU A 22 8.45 5.10 13.02
CA LEU A 22 8.08 3.70 13.25
C LEU A 22 8.93 3.09 14.36
N THR A 23 8.28 2.46 15.33
CA THR A 23 8.93 1.71 16.41
C THR A 23 8.54 0.24 16.34
N ASP A 24 9.39 -0.64 16.87
CA ASP A 24 9.09 -2.08 16.93
C ASP A 24 7.84 -2.37 17.79
N GLU A 25 7.52 -1.50 18.75
CA GLU A 25 6.28 -1.59 19.51
C GLU A 25 5.05 -1.26 18.65
N ALA A 26 5.13 -0.20 17.84
CA ALA A 26 4.06 0.16 16.91
C ALA A 26 3.83 -0.94 15.86
N VAL A 27 4.91 -1.57 15.36
CA VAL A 27 4.80 -2.71 14.44
C VAL A 27 4.07 -3.88 15.10
N ARG A 28 4.48 -4.29 16.32
CA ARG A 28 3.81 -5.39 17.04
C ARG A 28 2.34 -5.09 17.34
N GLU A 29 2.00 -3.85 17.69
CA GLU A 29 0.59 -3.45 17.86
C GLU A 29 -0.16 -3.57 16.52
N ALA A 30 0.43 -3.07 15.44
CA ALA A 30 -0.18 -3.10 14.11
C ALA A 30 -0.47 -4.52 13.63
N GLU A 31 0.51 -5.41 13.69
CA GLU A 31 0.34 -6.83 13.32
C GLU A 31 -0.71 -7.52 14.21
N GLY A 32 -0.79 -7.15 15.50
CA GLY A 32 -1.83 -7.65 16.40
C GLY A 32 -3.24 -7.15 16.04
N VAL A 33 -3.38 -5.89 15.61
CA VAL A 33 -4.66 -5.31 15.17
C VAL A 33 -5.09 -5.87 13.82
N LEU A 34 -4.14 -6.02 12.89
CA LEU A 34 -4.37 -6.51 11.53
C LEU A 34 -4.53 -8.03 11.48
N GLY A 35 -3.98 -8.75 12.46
CA GLY A 35 -4.01 -10.20 12.55
C GLY A 35 -3.06 -10.92 11.58
N VAL A 36 -2.09 -10.20 11.01
CA VAL A 36 -1.10 -10.71 10.04
C VAL A 36 0.25 -10.01 10.23
N PRO A 37 1.38 -10.68 9.95
CA PRO A 37 2.69 -10.06 9.93
C PRO A 37 2.84 -9.19 8.68
N LEU A 38 3.52 -8.05 8.82
CA LEU A 38 3.73 -7.13 7.71
C LEU A 38 5.00 -7.51 6.92
N PRO A 39 5.01 -7.38 5.58
CA PRO A 39 6.19 -7.69 4.77
C PRO A 39 7.40 -6.87 5.20
N SER A 40 8.59 -7.49 5.26
CA SER A 40 9.81 -6.80 5.70
C SER A 40 10.14 -5.58 4.83
N ALA A 41 9.93 -5.68 3.51
CA ALA A 41 10.14 -4.58 2.58
C ALA A 41 9.21 -3.37 2.85
N LEU A 42 7.98 -3.61 3.34
CA LEU A 42 7.08 -2.53 3.77
C LEU A 42 7.63 -1.87 5.04
N LEU A 43 8.06 -2.66 6.02
CA LEU A 43 8.65 -2.12 7.24
C LEU A 43 9.93 -1.32 6.97
N ASP A 44 10.75 -1.76 6.00
CA ASP A 44 11.96 -1.03 5.60
C ASP A 44 11.63 0.35 5.01
N LEU A 45 10.58 0.45 4.18
CA LEU A 45 10.07 1.75 3.71
C LEU A 45 9.54 2.62 4.85
N LEU A 46 8.71 2.04 5.72
CA LEU A 46 8.06 2.76 6.83
C LEU A 46 9.06 3.22 7.90
N ARG A 47 10.24 2.58 8.00
CA ARG A 47 11.36 3.03 8.84
C ARG A 47 12.07 4.25 8.29
N VAL A 48 12.09 4.44 6.97
CA VAL A 48 12.60 5.67 6.35
C VAL A 48 11.62 6.81 6.61
N GLN A 49 10.34 6.58 6.32
CA GLN A 49 9.25 7.51 6.63
C GLN A 49 7.96 6.73 6.83
N ASN A 50 7.27 6.96 7.96
CA ASN A 50 6.13 6.15 8.35
C ASN A 50 4.82 6.64 7.68
N GLY A 51 4.69 6.36 6.39
CA GLY A 51 3.58 6.80 5.56
C GLY A 51 3.75 8.20 5.00
N GLY A 52 2.89 8.59 4.06
CA GLY A 52 2.91 9.90 3.42
C GLY A 52 2.83 9.81 1.90
N VAL A 53 3.17 10.91 1.24
CA VAL A 53 3.12 11.05 -0.22
C VAL A 53 4.30 10.33 -0.88
N VAL A 54 4.01 9.56 -1.92
CA VAL A 54 4.99 8.87 -2.76
C VAL A 54 5.53 9.85 -3.80
N ALA A 55 6.83 9.80 -4.07
CA ALA A 55 7.45 10.68 -5.06
C ALA A 55 6.91 10.41 -6.47
N ASP A 56 6.78 11.45 -7.30
CA ASP A 56 6.30 11.40 -8.69
C ASP A 56 7.11 10.46 -9.63
N GLY A 57 8.18 9.84 -9.15
CA GLY A 57 8.92 8.80 -9.86
C GLY A 57 8.36 7.38 -9.65
N HIS A 58 7.45 7.22 -8.68
CA HIS A 58 6.98 5.95 -8.13
C HIS A 58 5.45 5.96 -7.85
N ASP A 59 4.74 6.97 -8.32
CA ASP A 59 3.32 7.24 -8.00
C ASP A 59 2.31 6.44 -8.84
N ALA A 60 2.78 5.49 -9.66
CA ALA A 60 1.92 4.60 -10.44
C ALA A 60 2.51 3.20 -10.63
N PHE A 61 1.62 2.21 -10.75
CA PHE A 61 1.98 0.84 -11.11
C PHE A 61 1.44 0.48 -12.50
N PRO A 62 2.29 0.03 -13.45
CA PRO A 62 1.85 -0.37 -14.79
C PRO A 62 0.99 -1.64 -14.76
N THR A 63 -0.10 -1.65 -15.53
CA THR A 63 -0.96 -2.83 -15.73
C THR A 63 -1.05 -3.19 -17.22
N SER A 64 -1.24 -4.48 -17.52
CA SER A 64 -1.46 -4.96 -18.89
C SER A 64 -2.94 -5.08 -19.26
N GLN A 65 -3.82 -4.82 -18.29
CA GLN A 65 -5.26 -4.89 -18.42
C GLN A 65 -5.87 -3.58 -17.91
N PRO A 66 -6.93 -3.07 -18.57
CA PRO A 66 -7.60 -1.85 -18.15
C PRO A 66 -8.33 -2.06 -16.82
N THR A 67 -8.29 -1.03 -15.98
CA THR A 67 -9.10 -0.89 -14.78
C THR A 67 -10.16 0.20 -15.01
N SER A 68 -11.01 0.46 -14.01
CA SER A 68 -11.89 1.63 -14.00
C SER A 68 -11.14 2.95 -13.97
N TRP A 69 -9.92 2.94 -13.43
CA TRP A 69 -9.08 4.13 -13.29
C TRP A 69 -8.38 4.50 -14.60
N SER A 70 -7.70 3.53 -15.22
CA SER A 70 -6.93 3.76 -16.44
C SER A 70 -6.78 2.48 -17.28
N HIS A 71 -6.40 2.66 -18.54
CA HIS A 71 -6.19 1.56 -19.47
C HIS A 71 -4.93 0.74 -19.20
N ASP A 72 -3.91 1.31 -18.55
CA ASP A 72 -2.56 0.75 -18.50
C ASP A 72 -1.81 0.98 -17.17
N HIS A 73 -2.46 1.53 -16.15
CA HIS A 73 -1.85 1.71 -14.82
C HIS A 73 -2.90 1.88 -13.71
N VAL A 74 -2.42 1.83 -12.46
CA VAL A 74 -3.18 2.22 -11.25
C VAL A 74 -2.36 3.22 -10.42
N PRO A 75 -3.01 4.15 -9.70
CA PRO A 75 -2.33 5.17 -8.91
C PRO A 75 -1.79 4.58 -7.60
N PHE A 76 -0.66 5.13 -7.14
CA PHE A 76 -0.07 4.86 -5.83
C PHE A 76 0.62 6.13 -5.30
N ASP A 77 -0.16 7.19 -5.17
CA ASP A 77 0.24 8.55 -4.82
C ASP A 77 0.60 8.72 -3.34
N ALA A 78 0.07 7.87 -2.46
CA ALA A 78 0.41 7.85 -1.05
C ALA A 78 0.51 6.41 -0.54
N LEU A 79 1.35 6.22 0.48
CA LEU A 79 1.40 5.00 1.27
C LEU A 79 0.94 5.34 2.70
N MET A 80 -0.07 4.62 3.18
CA MET A 80 -0.50 4.72 4.56
C MET A 80 0.60 4.24 5.52
N GLY A 81 0.76 4.95 6.62
CA GLY A 81 1.70 4.57 7.68
C GLY A 81 1.06 3.71 8.77
N ILE A 82 1.82 3.43 9.81
CA ILE A 82 1.36 2.80 11.04
C ILE A 82 1.30 3.86 12.14
N GLY A 83 0.09 4.22 12.57
CA GLY A 83 -0.06 5.18 13.65
C GLY A 83 -1.50 5.64 13.82
N ARG A 84 -1.69 6.54 14.77
CA ARG A 84 -2.99 7.09 15.16
C ARG A 84 -3.00 8.62 15.13
N ARG A 85 -2.17 9.23 14.27
CA ARG A 85 -2.20 10.69 14.08
C ARG A 85 -3.61 11.09 13.67
N GLU A 86 -4.19 12.06 14.38
CA GLU A 86 -5.54 12.53 14.11
C GLU A 86 -5.69 12.96 12.65
N ARG A 87 -6.85 12.66 12.05
CA ARG A 87 -7.20 13.00 10.67
C ARG A 87 -6.26 12.43 9.61
N THR A 88 -5.50 11.39 9.94
CA THR A 88 -4.63 10.68 8.99
C THR A 88 -5.01 9.21 8.99
N MET A 89 -5.42 8.70 7.83
CA MET A 89 -5.67 7.27 7.66
C MET A 89 -4.37 6.48 7.79
N SER A 90 -4.47 5.28 8.35
CA SER A 90 -3.32 4.41 8.56
C SER A 90 -3.68 2.95 8.27
N LEU A 91 -2.68 2.08 8.21
CA LEU A 91 -2.88 0.64 8.09
C LEU A 91 -3.84 0.12 9.17
N LEU A 92 -3.83 0.70 10.38
CA LEU A 92 -4.67 0.29 11.50
C LEU A 92 -6.17 0.49 11.24
N ASP A 93 -6.54 1.33 10.27
CA ASP A 93 -7.93 1.56 9.87
C ASP A 93 -8.45 0.47 8.92
N THR A 94 -7.58 -0.43 8.44
CA THR A 94 -7.96 -1.48 7.49
C THR A 94 -9.19 -2.28 7.91
N PRO A 95 -9.33 -2.78 9.16
CA PRO A 95 -10.51 -3.57 9.54
C PRO A 95 -11.82 -2.79 9.41
N TYR A 96 -11.78 -1.48 9.66
CA TYR A 96 -12.93 -0.60 9.47
C TYR A 96 -13.22 -0.38 7.98
N LEU A 97 -12.20 -0.04 7.20
CA LEU A 97 -12.32 0.25 5.77
C LEU A 97 -12.76 -0.96 4.95
N VAL A 98 -12.22 -2.15 5.25
CA VAL A 98 -12.63 -3.42 4.62
C VAL A 98 -14.12 -3.65 4.82
N LYS A 99 -14.64 -3.38 6.02
CA LYS A 99 -16.06 -3.52 6.32
C LYS A 99 -16.91 -2.44 5.62
N GLU A 100 -16.46 -1.18 5.68
CA GLU A 100 -17.19 -0.04 5.10
C GLU A 100 -17.36 -0.19 3.59
N TRP A 101 -16.31 -0.63 2.91
CA TRP A 101 -16.27 -0.77 1.45
C TRP A 101 -16.58 -2.17 0.94
N GLY A 102 -16.95 -3.10 1.84
CA GLY A 102 -17.32 -4.48 1.46
C GLY A 102 -16.18 -5.28 0.84
N LEU A 103 -14.92 -4.92 1.12
CA LEU A 103 -13.75 -5.57 0.56
C LEU A 103 -13.56 -6.99 1.13
N PRO A 104 -12.80 -7.86 0.44
CA PRO A 104 -12.47 -9.19 0.95
C PRO A 104 -11.77 -9.13 2.31
N SER A 105 -12.02 -10.14 3.15
CA SER A 105 -11.27 -10.31 4.41
C SER A 105 -9.83 -10.79 4.14
N GLN A 106 -8.96 -10.62 5.14
CA GLN A 106 -7.52 -10.95 5.06
C GLN A 106 -6.73 -10.09 4.07
N ILE A 107 -7.09 -8.81 4.00
CA ILE A 107 -6.29 -7.80 3.29
C ILE A 107 -5.80 -6.72 4.25
N VAL A 108 -4.65 -6.13 3.96
CA VAL A 108 -4.10 -4.94 4.63
C VAL A 108 -4.03 -3.82 3.61
N LEU A 109 -4.77 -2.73 3.80
CA LEU A 109 -4.80 -1.63 2.84
C LEU A 109 -3.51 -0.80 2.95
N LEU A 110 -2.96 -0.44 1.80
CA LEU A 110 -1.74 0.35 1.66
C LEU A 110 -2.04 1.77 1.18
N SER A 111 -3.01 1.91 0.27
CA SER A 111 -3.40 3.19 -0.33
C SER A 111 -4.82 3.10 -0.86
N GLY A 112 -5.48 4.24 -1.05
CA GLY A 112 -6.80 4.33 -1.66
C GLY A 112 -7.47 5.68 -1.47
N ASP A 113 -8.48 5.94 -2.29
CA ASP A 113 -9.21 7.21 -2.35
C ASP A 113 -10.67 7.11 -1.84
N GLY A 114 -11.07 5.93 -1.36
CA GLY A 114 -12.43 5.61 -1.00
C GLY A 114 -13.09 4.66 -2.00
N HIS A 115 -12.90 4.86 -3.29
CA HIS A 115 -13.52 4.04 -4.33
C HIS A 115 -12.63 2.87 -4.73
N CYS A 116 -11.33 3.15 -4.83
CA CYS A 116 -10.34 2.16 -5.20
C CYS A 116 -9.22 2.07 -4.17
N TRP A 117 -8.63 0.87 -4.07
CA TRP A 117 -7.67 0.53 -3.03
C TRP A 117 -6.54 -0.34 -3.57
N ILE A 118 -5.32 -0.12 -3.04
CA ILE A 118 -4.21 -1.07 -3.15
C ILE A 118 -4.01 -1.70 -1.79
N GLY A 119 -3.94 -3.03 -1.74
CA GLY A 119 -3.77 -3.77 -0.50
C GLY A 119 -2.86 -4.99 -0.64
N LEU A 120 -2.26 -5.37 0.48
CA LEU A 120 -1.65 -6.68 0.68
C LEU A 120 -2.76 -7.72 0.80
N ASP A 121 -2.71 -8.75 -0.03
CA ASP A 121 -3.71 -9.80 -0.10
C ASP A 121 -3.13 -11.12 0.42
N TYR A 122 -3.58 -11.50 1.62
CA TYR A 122 -3.13 -12.72 2.29
C TYR A 122 -3.99 -13.94 1.95
N ARG A 123 -5.10 -13.78 1.20
CA ARG A 123 -6.05 -14.88 0.95
C ARG A 123 -5.39 -16.09 0.27
N GLY A 124 -4.38 -15.85 -0.57
CA GLY A 124 -3.65 -16.89 -1.29
C GLY A 124 -2.54 -17.58 -0.48
N CYS A 125 -1.83 -16.84 0.38
CA CYS A 125 -0.68 -17.35 1.13
C CYS A 125 -1.00 -17.75 2.57
N GLY A 126 -2.15 -17.32 3.09
CA GLY A 126 -2.52 -17.46 4.50
C GLY A 126 -1.86 -16.41 5.40
N PRO A 127 -2.24 -16.38 6.69
CA PRO A 127 -1.87 -15.32 7.62
C PRO A 127 -0.37 -15.28 7.97
N ASP A 128 0.39 -16.35 7.74
CA ASP A 128 1.84 -16.39 8.00
C ASP A 128 2.68 -16.32 6.71
N GLY A 129 2.03 -16.13 5.56
CA GLY A 129 2.67 -16.11 4.25
C GLY A 129 3.15 -14.72 3.81
N ASP A 130 3.81 -14.68 2.66
CA ASP A 130 4.19 -13.43 1.98
C ASP A 130 3.03 -13.00 1.06
N PRO A 131 2.34 -11.89 1.35
CA PRO A 131 1.14 -11.49 0.63
C PRO A 131 1.46 -10.91 -0.75
N SER A 132 0.59 -11.22 -1.71
CA SER A 132 0.57 -10.50 -2.99
C SER A 132 0.06 -9.07 -2.81
N VAL A 133 0.26 -8.21 -3.82
CA VAL A 133 -0.33 -6.87 -3.88
C VAL A 133 -1.43 -6.85 -4.93
N THR A 134 -2.61 -6.39 -4.55
CA THR A 134 -3.82 -6.40 -5.38
C THR A 134 -4.47 -5.01 -5.40
N TRP A 135 -4.95 -4.60 -6.57
CA TRP A 135 -5.87 -3.47 -6.75
C TRP A 135 -7.31 -3.94 -6.57
N PHE A 136 -8.10 -3.16 -5.84
CA PHE A 136 -9.51 -3.39 -5.60
C PHE A 136 -10.32 -2.18 -6.04
N ASP A 137 -11.36 -2.41 -6.82
CA ASP A 137 -12.40 -1.44 -7.12
C ASP A 137 -13.67 -1.85 -6.36
N ALA A 138 -14.01 -1.08 -5.33
CA ALA A 138 -15.14 -1.36 -4.47
C ALA A 138 -16.49 -1.06 -5.14
N GLU A 139 -16.54 -0.16 -6.12
CA GLU A 139 -17.78 0.21 -6.80
C GLU A 139 -18.18 -0.82 -7.85
N LEU A 140 -17.18 -1.36 -8.57
CA LEU A 140 -17.40 -2.34 -9.63
C LEU A 140 -17.28 -3.79 -9.15
N ASP A 141 -16.88 -4.02 -7.91
CA ASP A 141 -16.60 -5.36 -7.35
C ASP A 141 -15.58 -6.12 -8.22
N THR A 142 -14.49 -5.43 -8.58
CA THR A 142 -13.41 -6.02 -9.39
C THR A 142 -12.07 -5.93 -8.69
N GLU A 143 -11.21 -6.91 -8.96
CA GLU A 143 -9.87 -7.00 -8.39
C GLU A 143 -8.84 -7.33 -9.48
N LEU A 144 -7.63 -6.78 -9.35
CA LEU A 144 -6.52 -7.02 -10.27
C LEU A 144 -5.23 -7.27 -9.48
N PRO A 145 -4.67 -8.49 -9.52
CA PRO A 145 -3.35 -8.76 -8.94
C PRO A 145 -2.27 -7.93 -9.64
N LEU A 146 -1.47 -7.21 -8.86
CA LEU A 146 -0.41 -6.32 -9.35
C LEU A 146 0.97 -6.99 -9.26
N ALA A 147 1.29 -7.58 -8.11
CA ALA A 147 2.57 -8.25 -7.87
C ALA A 147 2.43 -9.42 -6.91
N GLY A 148 3.37 -10.37 -6.98
CA GLY A 148 3.40 -11.54 -6.11
C GLY A 148 3.84 -11.25 -4.67
N ASP A 149 4.48 -10.11 -4.44
CA ASP A 149 4.96 -9.65 -3.14
C ASP A 149 5.14 -8.13 -3.15
N PHE A 150 5.21 -7.53 -1.96
CA PHE A 150 5.31 -6.07 -1.80
C PHE A 150 6.61 -5.49 -2.34
N ARG A 151 7.73 -6.22 -2.27
CA ARG A 151 9.02 -5.72 -2.77
C ARG A 151 8.98 -5.59 -4.29
N THR A 152 8.53 -6.63 -4.98
CA THR A 152 8.34 -6.65 -6.44
C THR A 152 7.36 -5.58 -6.88
N PHE A 153 6.32 -5.29 -6.08
CA PHE A 153 5.40 -4.18 -6.35
C PHE A 153 6.16 -2.84 -6.38
N VAL A 154 6.87 -2.53 -5.30
CA VAL A 154 7.61 -1.26 -5.15
C VAL A 154 8.72 -1.11 -6.20
N GLU A 155 9.48 -2.17 -6.50
CA GLU A 155 10.55 -2.13 -7.51
C GLU A 155 10.04 -1.91 -8.95
N LYS A 156 8.74 -2.09 -9.19
CA LYS A 156 8.09 -1.88 -10.50
C LYS A 156 7.28 -0.59 -10.60
N LEU A 157 7.16 0.16 -9.51
CA LEU A 157 6.54 1.48 -9.54
C LEU A 157 7.30 2.40 -10.51
N THR A 158 6.56 3.30 -11.13
CA THR A 158 7.09 4.27 -12.08
C THR A 158 6.30 5.57 -12.00
N ALA A 159 6.74 6.56 -12.77
CA ALA A 159 6.09 7.85 -12.82
C ALA A 159 4.75 7.75 -13.55
N GLY A 160 3.66 8.12 -12.90
CA GLY A 160 2.31 8.17 -13.50
C GLY A 160 2.25 9.03 -14.76
N ARG A 161 3.02 10.12 -14.78
CA ARG A 161 3.18 10.99 -15.97
C ARG A 161 3.80 10.31 -17.20
N ALA A 162 4.34 9.10 -17.07
CA ALA A 162 4.84 8.32 -18.20
C ALA A 162 3.70 7.66 -19.00
N PHE A 163 2.51 7.56 -18.41
CA PHE A 163 1.30 7.08 -19.07
C PHE A 163 0.55 8.27 -19.68
N ALA A 164 -0.04 8.06 -20.87
CA ALA A 164 -0.56 9.11 -21.74
C ALA A 164 -2.09 9.28 -21.61
#